data_AF-A0A8H5W187-F1
#
_entry.id   AF-A0A8H5W187-F1
#
_cell.length_a   1.000
_cell.length_b   1.000
_cell.length_c   1.000
_cell.angle_alpha   90.00
_cell.angle_beta   90.00
_cell.angle_gamma   90.00
#
_symmetry.space_group_name_H-M   'P 1'
#
loop_
_entity.id
_entity.type
_entity.pdbx_description
1 polymer ?
#
loop_
_entity_poly.entity_id
_entity_poly.type
_entity_poly.pdbx_seq_one_letter_code
_entity_poly.pdbx_strand_id
1 'polypeptide(L)'
;MSSPVPMPTARQGTEYIHLEREGHPIEALRAAVALVREEGLNPYHAAELHLKLAYIPEMGLDHASESVKIFTKLKETDGSRDIRWKLQEAENAMQEAQTIEKAWSKRLNTM
;
A
#
# COMPACT_ATOMS: atom_id res chain seq x y z
N MET A 1 4.24 26.86 -12.31
CA MET A 1 2.91 26.57 -11.74
C MET A 1 2.83 25.05 -11.61
N SER A 2 2.83 24.52 -10.38
CA SER A 2 2.71 23.06 -10.18
C SER A 2 1.27 22.65 -10.45
N SER A 3 1.08 21.71 -11.38
CA SER A 3 -0.21 21.09 -11.64
C SER A 3 -0.71 20.40 -10.35
N PRO A 4 -1.99 20.53 -9.97
CA PRO A 4 -2.54 19.74 -8.87
C PRO A 4 -2.39 18.27 -9.25
N VAL A 5 -1.77 17.50 -8.37
CA VAL A 5 -1.67 16.04 -8.47
C VAL A 5 -3.11 15.49 -8.56
N PRO A 6 -3.48 14.71 -9.58
CA PRO A 6 -4.87 14.27 -9.77
C PRO A 6 -5.32 13.40 -8.60
N MET A 7 -6.16 13.92 -7.70
CA MET A 7 -6.77 13.05 -6.69
C MET A 7 -7.46 11.87 -7.38
N PRO A 8 -7.44 10.66 -6.77
CA PRO A 8 -8.25 9.55 -7.25
C PRO A 8 -9.66 10.08 -7.44
N THR A 9 -10.28 9.80 -8.58
CA THR A 9 -11.56 10.42 -8.92
C THR A 9 -12.48 10.33 -7.70
N ALA A 10 -12.97 11.49 -7.21
CA ALA A 10 -13.59 11.59 -5.88
C ALA A 10 -14.66 10.51 -5.61
N ARG A 11 -15.28 9.97 -6.67
CA ARG A 11 -16.15 8.78 -6.63
C ARG A 11 -15.48 7.50 -6.15
N GLN A 12 -14.34 7.09 -6.71
CA GLN A 12 -13.67 5.83 -6.34
C GLN A 12 -13.12 5.88 -4.91
N GLY A 13 -12.60 7.04 -4.48
CA GLY A 13 -12.20 7.26 -3.10
C GLY A 13 -13.38 7.19 -2.12
N THR A 14 -14.54 7.77 -2.49
CA THR A 14 -15.75 7.74 -1.65
C THR A 14 -16.34 6.33 -1.55
N GLU A 15 -16.30 5.57 -2.65
CA GLU A 15 -16.75 4.19 -2.70
C GLU A 15 -15.85 3.28 -1.85
N TYR A 16 -14.52 3.42 -1.95
CA TYR A 16 -13.60 2.70 -1.08
C TYR A 16 -13.84 3.02 0.41
N ILE A 17 -14.01 4.29 0.78
CA ILE A 17 -14.27 4.67 2.18
C ILE A 17 -15.57 4.05 2.70
N HIS A 18 -16.62 4.00 1.87
CA HIS A 18 -17.87 3.35 2.24
C HIS A 18 -17.68 1.84 2.41
N LEU A 19 -16.98 1.19 1.47
CA LEU A 19 -16.68 -0.24 1.53
C LEU A 19 -15.79 -0.61 2.72
N GLU A 20 -14.84 0.23 3.08
CA GLU A 20 -13.94 0.02 4.23
C GLU A 20 -14.71 0.06 5.57
N ARG A 21 -15.77 0.87 5.66
CA ARG A 21 -16.55 1.05 6.89
C ARG A 21 -17.69 0.05 7.04
N GLU A 22 -18.40 -0.21 5.94
CA GLU A 22 -19.70 -0.89 5.97
C GLU A 22 -19.81 -2.03 4.94
N GLY A 23 -18.84 -2.12 4.02
CA GLY A 23 -18.86 -3.08 2.93
C GLY A 23 -18.25 -4.44 3.26
N HIS A 24 -18.35 -5.36 2.30
CA HIS A 24 -17.73 -6.67 2.44
C HIS A 24 -16.20 -6.54 2.34
N PRO A 25 -15.41 -7.19 3.23
CA PRO A 25 -13.95 -7.03 3.26
C PRO A 25 -13.26 -7.26 1.91
N ILE A 26 -13.72 -8.25 1.14
CA ILE A 26 -13.19 -8.56 -0.20
C ILE A 26 -13.43 -7.41 -1.20
N GLU A 27 -14.56 -6.71 -1.11
CA GLU A 27 -14.88 -5.59 -2.01
C GLU A 27 -14.03 -4.37 -1.68
N ALA A 28 -13.83 -4.07 -0.39
CA ALA A 28 -12.91 -3.04 0.07
C ALA A 28 -11.47 -3.29 -0.43
N LEU A 29 -11.01 -4.55 -0.38
CA LEU A 29 -9.71 -4.95 -0.90
C LEU A 29 -9.59 -4.76 -2.42
N ARG A 30 -10.61 -5.17 -3.18
CA ARG A 30 -10.63 -4.96 -4.64
C ARG A 30 -10.60 -3.47 -4.99
N ALA A 31 -11.36 -2.65 -4.27
CA ALA A 31 -11.36 -1.21 -4.46
C ALA A 31 -10.00 -0.58 -4.11
N ALA A 32 -9.34 -1.02 -3.04
CA ALA A 32 -7.99 -0.58 -2.68
C ALA A 32 -6.96 -0.91 -3.79
N VAL A 33 -7.00 -2.12 -4.35
CA VAL A 33 -6.12 -2.52 -5.46
C VAL A 33 -6.39 -1.67 -6.72
N ALA A 34 -7.64 -1.34 -7.01
CA ALA A 34 -7.97 -0.47 -8.13
C ALA A 34 -7.43 0.96 -7.92
N LEU A 35 -7.59 1.50 -6.71
CA LEU A 35 -7.14 2.85 -6.36
C LEU A 35 -5.63 3.03 -6.46
N VAL A 36 -4.84 2.08 -5.95
CA VAL A 36 -3.37 2.18 -6.03
C VAL A 36 -2.83 2.10 -7.45
N ARG A 37 -3.63 1.62 -8.41
CA ARG A 37 -3.30 1.60 -9.84
C ARG A 37 -3.72 2.87 -10.58
N GLU A 38 -4.45 3.77 -9.94
CA GLU A 38 -4.92 5.02 -10.54
C GLU A 38 -3.76 6.02 -10.65
N GLU A 39 -3.49 6.49 -11.88
CA GLU A 39 -2.49 7.53 -12.11
C GLU A 39 -2.91 8.84 -11.45
N GLY A 40 -2.03 9.38 -10.61
CA GLY A 40 -2.23 10.67 -9.95
C GLY A 40 -2.58 10.59 -8.48
N LEU A 41 -2.90 9.41 -7.94
CA LEU A 41 -3.20 9.25 -6.52
C LEU A 41 -2.19 9.98 -5.63
N ASN A 42 -2.69 10.72 -4.63
CA ASN A 42 -1.83 11.45 -3.69
C ASN A 42 -0.80 10.46 -3.08
N PRO A 43 0.52 10.74 -3.15
CA PRO A 43 1.55 9.81 -2.70
C PRO A 43 1.40 9.34 -1.24
N TYR A 44 0.88 10.19 -0.35
CA TYR A 44 0.60 9.81 1.04
C TYR A 44 -0.48 8.73 1.11
N HIS A 45 -1.59 8.94 0.41
CA HIS A 45 -2.68 7.96 0.34
C HIS A 45 -2.27 6.69 -0.40
N ALA A 46 -1.49 6.81 -1.48
CA ALA A 46 -0.94 5.66 -2.19
C ALA A 46 -0.08 4.79 -1.27
N ALA A 47 0.85 5.40 -0.54
CA ALA A 47 1.74 4.68 0.37
C ALA A 47 0.98 3.94 1.47
N GLU A 48 -0.05 4.57 2.04
CA GLU A 48 -0.91 3.96 3.06
C GLU A 48 -1.76 2.80 2.51
N LEU A 49 -2.34 2.96 1.32
CA LEU A 49 -3.10 1.87 0.69
C LEU A 49 -2.18 0.70 0.34
N HIS A 50 -0.99 0.97 -0.20
CA HIS A 50 0.03 -0.06 -0.42
C HIS A 50 0.43 -0.75 0.90
N LEU A 51 0.58 -0.01 2.00
CA LEU A 51 0.88 -0.60 3.31
C LEU A 51 -0.25 -1.51 3.80
N LYS A 52 -1.52 -1.11 3.65
CA LYS A 52 -2.67 -1.97 4.00
C LYS A 52 -2.67 -3.26 3.19
N LEU A 53 -2.38 -3.17 1.90
CA LEU A 53 -2.33 -4.31 0.98
C LEU A 53 -1.11 -5.22 1.22
N ALA A 54 -0.05 -4.72 1.86
CA ALA A 54 1.14 -5.48 2.21
C ALA A 54 0.88 -6.67 3.12
N TYR A 55 -0.21 -6.63 3.91
CA TYR A 55 -0.58 -7.70 4.84
C TYR A 55 -1.32 -8.87 4.18
N ILE A 56 -1.54 -8.81 2.86
CA ILE A 56 -2.21 -9.89 2.10
C ILE A 56 -1.13 -10.83 1.55
N PRO A 57 -1.08 -12.10 1.96
CA PRO A 57 0.04 -12.99 1.65
C PRO A 57 0.39 -13.09 0.16
N GLU A 58 -0.61 -13.14 -0.74
CA GLU A 58 -0.42 -13.39 -2.16
C GLU A 58 0.16 -12.21 -2.94
N MET A 59 0.07 -11.00 -2.39
CA MET A 59 0.46 -9.74 -3.04
C MET A 59 1.30 -8.84 -2.12
N GLY A 60 1.57 -9.32 -0.91
CA GLY A 60 2.08 -8.52 0.18
C GLY A 60 3.46 -7.95 -0.08
N LEU A 61 4.35 -8.73 -0.70
CA LEU A 61 5.72 -8.27 -0.98
C LEU A 61 5.72 -7.09 -1.95
N ASP A 62 4.96 -7.18 -3.04
CA ASP A 62 4.89 -6.13 -4.07
C ASP A 62 4.38 -4.83 -3.47
N HIS A 63 3.29 -4.92 -2.71
CA HIS A 63 2.68 -3.75 -2.08
C HIS A 63 3.53 -3.17 -0.93
N ALA A 64 4.19 -4.00 -0.13
CA ALA A 64 5.14 -3.53 0.88
C ALA A 64 6.31 -2.78 0.26
N SER A 65 6.87 -3.32 -0.83
CA SER A 65 8.01 -2.73 -1.54
C SER A 65 7.66 -1.37 -2.14
N GLU A 66 6.49 -1.23 -2.78
CA GLU A 66 6.03 0.06 -3.28
C GLU A 66 5.72 1.04 -2.14
N SER A 67 5.14 0.59 -1.02
CA SER A 67 4.93 1.46 0.15
C SER A 67 6.24 2.04 0.69
N VAL A 68 7.27 1.20 0.89
CA VAL A 68 8.61 1.62 1.32
C VAL A 68 9.20 2.65 0.36
N LYS A 69 9.12 2.40 -0.95
CA LYS A 69 9.63 3.28 -1.99
C LYS A 69 8.95 4.65 -1.95
N ILE A 70 7.63 4.70 -1.82
CA ILE A 70 6.89 5.97 -1.76
C ILE A 70 7.19 6.71 -0.45
N PHE A 71 7.18 6.04 0.71
CA PHE A 71 7.51 6.68 1.98
C PHE A 71 8.96 7.17 2.06
N THR A 72 9.90 6.46 1.44
CA THR A 72 11.30 6.90 1.32
C THR A 72 11.37 8.22 0.56
N LYS A 73 10.66 8.31 -0.56
CA LYS A 73 10.60 9.54 -1.36
C LYS A 73 9.89 10.69 -0.64
N LEU A 74 8.80 10.39 0.07
CA LEU A 74 8.09 11.37 0.89
C LEU A 74 8.98 11.93 2.01
N LYS A 75 9.80 11.08 2.65
CA LYS A 75 10.72 11.49 3.72
C LYS A 75 11.75 12.54 3.27
N GLU A 76 12.09 12.59 1.99
CA GLU A 76 13.00 13.60 1.42
C GLU A 76 12.37 15.00 1.43
N THR A 77 11.04 15.08 1.29
CA THR A 77 10.29 16.34 1.25
C THR A 77 9.55 16.65 2.56
N ASP A 78 9.24 15.63 3.35
CA ASP A 78 8.47 15.66 4.59
C ASP A 78 9.17 14.79 5.64
N GLY A 79 10.07 15.43 6.39
CA GLY A 79 10.80 14.81 7.49
C GLY A 79 10.00 14.69 8.79
N SER A 80 8.66 14.69 8.74
CA SER A 80 7.83 14.54 9.93
C SER A 80 8.07 13.20 10.64
N ARG A 81 7.72 13.17 11.94
CA ARG A 81 7.79 11.93 12.73
C ARG A 81 6.83 10.87 12.16
N ASP A 82 5.68 11.29 11.63
CA ASP A 82 4.68 10.41 11.04
C ASP A 82 5.25 9.64 9.84
N ILE A 83 5.88 10.33 8.88
CA ILE A 83 6.46 9.70 7.70
C ILE A 83 7.61 8.75 8.06
N ARG A 84 8.45 9.12 9.04
CA ARG A 84 9.48 8.21 9.54
C ARG A 84 8.90 6.95 10.18
N TRP A 85 7.82 7.09 10.95
CA TRP A 85 7.15 5.96 11.58
C TRP A 85 6.52 5.04 10.54
N LYS A 86 5.79 5.60 9.57
CA LYS A 86 5.16 4.84 8.49
C LYS A 86 6.17 4.16 7.58
N LEU A 87 7.31 4.80 7.30
CA LEU A 87 8.41 4.15 6.59
C LEU A 87 8.91 2.91 7.35
N GLN A 88 9.13 3.02 8.66
CA GLN A 88 9.55 1.89 9.48
C GLN A 88 8.52 0.76 9.48
N GLU A 89 7.23 1.11 9.54
CA GLU A 89 6.13 0.15 9.47
C GLU A 89 6.13 -0.59 8.12
N ALA A 90 6.31 0.14 7.01
CA ALA A 90 6.40 -0.44 5.68
C ALA A 90 7.64 -1.35 5.51
N GLU A 91 8.78 -0.96 6.07
CA GLU A 91 9.99 -1.79 6.06
C GLU A 91 9.77 -3.11 6.83
N ASN A 92 9.09 -3.05 7.98
CA ASN A 92 8.74 -4.25 8.75
C ASN A 92 7.79 -5.16 7.98
N ALA A 93 6.75 -4.59 7.36
CA ALA A 93 5.80 -5.35 6.54
C ALA A 93 6.51 -6.02 5.35
N MET A 94 7.46 -5.34 4.71
CA MET A 94 8.26 -5.90 3.63
C MET A 94 9.11 -7.09 4.12
N GLN A 95 9.75 -6.97 5.27
CA GLN A 95 10.56 -8.04 5.85
C GLN A 95 9.72 -9.28 6.21
N GLU A 96 8.52 -9.06 6.75
CA GLU A 96 7.57 -10.13 7.05
C GLU A 96 7.10 -10.82 5.76
N ALA A 97 6.68 -10.06 4.76
CA ALA A 97 6.25 -10.59 3.46
C ALA A 97 7.36 -11.42 2.78
N GLN A 98 8.61 -10.94 2.79
CA GLN A 98 9.76 -11.69 2.28
C GLN A 98 9.99 -13.00 3.04
N THR A 99 9.74 -13.01 4.35
CA THR A 99 9.90 -14.21 5.18
C THR A 99 8.84 -15.24 4.83
N ILE A 100 7.60 -14.80 4.67
CA ILE A 100 6.48 -15.63 4.22
C ILE A 100 6.81 -16.21 2.84
N GLU A 101 7.12 -15.39 1.84
CA GLU A 101 7.39 -15.86 0.48
C GLU A 101 8.54 -16.88 0.41
N LYS A 102 9.61 -16.66 1.17
CA LYS A 102 10.71 -17.62 1.32
C LYS A 102 10.23 -18.95 1.92
N ALA A 103 9.37 -18.92 2.93
CA ALA A 103 8.82 -20.13 3.54
C ALA A 103 7.94 -20.92 2.56
N TRP A 104 7.09 -20.23 1.80
CA TRP A 104 6.27 -20.83 0.75
C TRP A 104 7.12 -21.45 -0.36
N SER A 105 8.12 -20.71 -0.85
CA SER A 105 9.06 -21.18 -1.89
C SER A 105 9.82 -22.43 -1.45
N LYS A 106 10.30 -22.46 -0.19
CA LYS A 106 10.96 -23.64 0.38
C LYS A 106 10.01 -24.85 0.41
N ARG A 107 8.75 -24.66 0.81
CA ARG A 107 7.77 -25.73 0.88
C ARG A 107 7.47 -26.32 -0.50
N LEU A 108 7.31 -25.47 -1.53
CA LEU A 108 7.10 -25.91 -2.91
C LEU A 108 8.30 -26.69 -3.46
N ASN A 109 9.53 -26.27 -3.16
CA ASN A 109 10.75 -26.97 -3.61
C ASN A 109 10.99 -28.32 -2.91
N THR A 110 10.30 -28.58 -1.79
CA THR A 110 10.39 -29.84 -1.04
C THR A 110 9.24 -30.82 -1.34
N MET A 111 8.26 -30.41 -2.15
CA MET A 111 7.18 -31.26 -2.66
C MET A 111 7.53 -31.82 -4.03
#